data_AF-A0AA40DNI2-F1
#
_entry.id   AF-A0AA40DNI2-F1
#
_cell.length_a   1.000
_cell.length_b   1.000
_cell.length_c   1.000
_cell.angle_alpha   90.00
_cell.angle_beta   90.00
_cell.angle_gamma   90.00
#
_symmetry.space_group_name_H-M   'P 1'
#
loop_
_entity.id
_entity.type
_entity.pdbx_description
1 polymer ?
#
loop_
_entity_poly.entity_id
_entity_poly.type
_entity_poly.pdbx_seq_one_letter_code
_entity_poly.pdbx_strand_id
1 'polypeptide(L)'
;MAWYSMWLFLWDDVVEDSAIPSAANTNTLRVEWLHEQALKYVEFHLGLSASAEEPPPPTKYCTLFKHAGAPLREACTVAERVRFYAALQEYMECCEVESAYVRRGELPSTSEYWEHRLGTSSVNTYSALGEYMSGGHIPEQLFDTPELKTMWFELNRHIVTMNDVVSLKKEIVFTNLNTLAGQSLTRLQGKSLHSLVPIVINETGADLDAVVASSIEILRISGENIDRMAERLLAMTEHDPQARASVEAYVGPFWTNLTGSYWWS
;
A
#
# COMPACT_ATOMS: atom_id res chain seq x y z
N MET A 1 0.25 -16.23 2.39
CA MET A 1 0.33 -14.96 1.63
C MET A 1 -0.50 -14.91 0.36
N ALA A 2 -0.49 -15.93 -0.52
CA ALA A 2 -1.28 -15.89 -1.77
C ALA A 2 -2.78 -15.54 -1.60
N TRP A 3 -3.45 -16.12 -0.60
CA TRP A 3 -4.85 -15.79 -0.29
C TRP A 3 -5.04 -14.33 0.16
N TYR A 4 -4.08 -13.78 0.91
CA TYR A 4 -4.13 -12.38 1.34
C TYR A 4 -3.96 -11.45 0.14
N SER A 5 -2.94 -11.68 -0.70
CA SER A 5 -2.72 -10.88 -1.90
C SER A 5 -3.92 -10.92 -2.85
N MET A 6 -4.52 -12.10 -3.07
CA MET A 6 -5.71 -12.22 -3.91
C MET A 6 -6.92 -11.49 -3.31
N TRP A 7 -7.13 -11.58 -1.99
CA TRP A 7 -8.19 -10.82 -1.33
C TRP A 7 -7.95 -9.31 -1.48
N LEU A 8 -6.72 -8.84 -1.28
CA LEU A 8 -6.34 -7.44 -1.36
C LEU A 8 -6.61 -6.87 -2.76
N PHE A 9 -6.16 -7.54 -3.84
CA PHE A 9 -6.42 -7.06 -5.20
C PHE A 9 -7.91 -7.02 -5.55
N LEU A 10 -8.68 -8.05 -5.15
CA LEU A 10 -10.13 -8.07 -5.41
C LEU A 10 -10.89 -7.04 -4.55
N TRP A 11 -10.36 -6.71 -3.38
CA TRP A 11 -10.88 -5.66 -2.53
C TRP A 11 -10.64 -4.29 -3.15
N ASP A 12 -9.42 -4.04 -3.64
CA ASP A 12 -9.02 -2.83 -4.35
C ASP A 12 -9.94 -2.57 -5.56
N ASP A 13 -10.14 -3.59 -6.42
CA ASP A 13 -11.06 -3.53 -7.56
C ASP A 13 -12.50 -3.14 -7.14
N VAL A 14 -12.99 -3.70 -6.02
CA VAL A 14 -14.35 -3.40 -5.49
C VAL A 14 -14.46 -1.95 -5.04
N VAL A 15 -13.42 -1.42 -4.40
CA VAL A 15 -13.37 -0.03 -3.92
C VAL A 15 -13.29 0.92 -5.11
N GLU A 16 -12.39 0.66 -6.07
CA GLU A 16 -12.25 1.45 -7.30
C GLU A 16 -13.56 1.51 -8.10
N ASP A 17 -14.18 0.36 -8.39
CA ASP A 17 -15.46 0.30 -9.12
C ASP A 17 -16.58 1.03 -8.36
N SER A 18 -16.51 1.08 -7.02
CA SER A 18 -17.47 1.78 -6.19
C SER A 18 -17.25 3.29 -6.16
N ALA A 19 -16.03 3.76 -6.41
CA ALA A 19 -15.65 5.17 -6.42
C ALA A 19 -15.99 5.89 -7.74
N ILE A 20 -16.13 5.17 -8.87
CA ILE A 20 -16.43 5.78 -10.16
C ILE A 20 -17.90 6.26 -10.19
N PRO A 21 -18.16 7.57 -10.39
CA PRO A 21 -19.52 8.08 -10.52
C PRO A 21 -20.23 7.45 -11.72
N SER A 22 -21.36 6.80 -11.49
CA SER A 22 -22.26 6.35 -12.56
C SER A 22 -23.67 6.84 -12.30
N ALA A 23 -24.52 6.88 -13.33
CA ALA A 23 -25.94 7.22 -13.16
C ALA A 23 -26.68 6.31 -12.14
N ALA A 24 -26.08 5.16 -11.78
CA ALA A 24 -26.58 4.22 -10.79
C ALA A 24 -25.82 4.23 -9.45
N ASN A 25 -24.72 4.97 -9.31
CA ASN A 25 -23.85 4.93 -8.12
C ASN A 25 -23.39 6.34 -7.74
N THR A 26 -24.20 7.03 -6.94
CA THR A 26 -23.93 8.36 -6.36
C THR A 26 -23.62 8.29 -4.85
N ASN A 27 -23.42 7.08 -4.30
CA ASN A 27 -23.53 6.86 -2.86
C ASN A 27 -22.16 6.74 -2.18
N THR A 28 -21.64 7.85 -1.64
CA THR A 28 -20.43 7.88 -0.79
C THR A 28 -20.54 6.91 0.38
N LEU A 29 -21.76 6.72 0.92
CA LEU A 29 -22.05 5.78 2.00
C LEU A 29 -21.68 4.33 1.65
N ARG A 30 -21.47 3.99 0.37
CA ARG A 30 -21.12 2.63 -0.03
C ARG A 30 -19.65 2.30 0.26
N VAL A 31 -18.70 3.21 0.02
CA VAL A 31 -17.26 2.92 0.21
C VAL A 31 -16.93 2.90 1.71
N GLU A 32 -17.37 3.91 2.45
CA GLU A 32 -17.25 3.97 3.92
C GLU A 32 -17.86 2.71 4.58
N TRP A 33 -19.08 2.33 4.19
CA TRP A 33 -19.72 1.11 4.69
C TRP A 33 -18.94 -0.14 4.32
N LEU A 34 -18.44 -0.25 3.08
CA LEU A 34 -17.62 -1.39 2.65
C LEU A 34 -16.41 -1.52 3.58
N HIS A 35 -15.67 -0.43 3.79
CA HIS A 35 -14.47 -0.40 4.64
C HIS A 35 -14.79 -0.86 6.07
N GLU A 36 -15.82 -0.29 6.70
CA GLU A 36 -16.24 -0.65 8.05
C GLU A 36 -16.60 -2.14 8.18
N GLN A 37 -17.35 -2.69 7.22
CA GLN A 37 -17.74 -4.10 7.27
C GLN A 37 -16.56 -5.03 6.98
N ALA A 38 -15.65 -4.63 6.09
CA ALA A 38 -14.46 -5.41 5.78
C ALA A 38 -13.52 -5.47 6.98
N LEU A 39 -13.33 -4.35 7.68
CA LEU A 39 -12.54 -4.31 8.91
C LEU A 39 -13.12 -5.21 10.00
N LYS A 40 -14.44 -5.19 10.23
CA LYS A 40 -15.10 -6.12 11.18
C LYS A 40 -14.86 -7.58 10.79
N TYR A 41 -14.96 -7.91 9.51
CA TYR A 41 -14.70 -9.25 9.00
C TYR A 41 -13.25 -9.68 9.19
N VAL A 42 -12.30 -8.79 8.90
CA VAL A 42 -10.87 -9.03 9.10
C VAL A 42 -10.55 -9.19 10.59
N GLU A 43 -11.04 -8.30 11.45
CA GLU A 43 -10.88 -8.34 12.90
C GLU A 43 -11.33 -9.68 13.49
N PHE A 44 -12.50 -10.18 13.04
CA PHE A 44 -13.03 -11.48 13.45
C PHE A 44 -12.10 -12.64 13.03
N HIS A 45 -11.69 -12.68 11.76
CA HIS A 45 -10.86 -13.77 11.24
C HIS A 45 -9.42 -13.74 11.75
N LEU A 46 -8.93 -12.57 12.13
CA LEU A 46 -7.69 -12.43 12.89
C LEU A 46 -7.86 -12.85 14.35
N GLY A 47 -9.07 -13.08 14.87
CA GLY A 47 -9.29 -13.43 16.27
C GLY A 47 -8.97 -12.28 17.23
N LEU A 48 -9.23 -11.04 16.78
CA LEU A 48 -9.12 -9.82 17.57
C LEU A 48 -10.50 -9.33 18.05
N SER A 49 -11.56 -9.76 17.38
CA SER A 49 -12.93 -9.38 17.73
C SER A 49 -13.38 -10.02 19.05
N ALA A 50 -14.16 -9.27 19.83
CA ALA A 50 -14.87 -9.78 21.01
C ALA A 50 -16.14 -10.59 20.63
N SER A 51 -16.60 -10.49 19.38
CA SER A 51 -17.78 -11.23 18.91
C SER A 51 -17.49 -12.72 18.74
N ALA A 52 -18.41 -13.57 19.18
CA ALA A 52 -18.38 -15.00 18.88
C ALA A 52 -19.03 -15.33 17.52
N GLU A 53 -19.82 -14.41 16.97
CA GLU A 53 -20.51 -14.58 15.69
C GLU A 53 -19.69 -13.95 14.56
N GLU A 54 -19.50 -14.71 13.48
CA GLU A 54 -18.84 -14.24 12.26
C GLU A 54 -19.68 -13.13 11.61
N PRO A 55 -19.15 -11.92 11.40
CA PRO A 55 -19.88 -10.87 10.72
C PRO A 55 -20.09 -11.24 9.24
N PRO A 56 -21.17 -10.78 8.60
CA PRO A 56 -21.39 -11.03 7.18
C PRO A 56 -20.29 -10.33 6.35
N PRO A 57 -19.72 -11.00 5.34
CA PRO A 57 -18.75 -10.37 4.46
C PRO A 57 -19.45 -9.32 3.59
N PRO A 58 -18.89 -8.10 3.43
CA PRO A 58 -19.56 -7.04 2.67
C PRO A 58 -19.68 -7.36 1.18
N THR A 59 -18.79 -8.20 0.64
CA THR A 59 -18.89 -8.74 -0.71
C THR A 59 -18.53 -10.23 -0.73
N LYS A 60 -18.90 -10.91 -1.83
CA LYS A 60 -18.48 -12.31 -2.05
C LYS A 60 -16.95 -12.46 -2.08
N TYR A 61 -16.20 -11.44 -2.48
CA TYR A 61 -14.74 -11.49 -2.54
C TYR A 61 -14.10 -11.37 -1.16
N CYS A 62 -14.74 -10.63 -0.24
CA CYS A 62 -14.27 -10.51 1.14
C CYS A 62 -14.26 -11.86 1.87
N THR A 63 -15.04 -12.85 1.41
CA THR A 63 -15.00 -14.21 1.96
C THR A 63 -13.60 -14.84 1.89
N LEU A 64 -12.77 -14.43 0.92
CA LEU A 64 -11.42 -14.96 0.73
C LEU A 64 -10.50 -14.67 1.90
N PHE A 65 -10.72 -13.57 2.63
CA PHE A 65 -9.86 -13.19 3.73
C PHE A 65 -9.77 -14.27 4.81
N LYS A 66 -10.83 -15.04 5.06
CA LYS A 66 -10.81 -16.11 6.06
C LYS A 66 -9.71 -17.15 5.82
N HIS A 67 -9.37 -17.40 4.55
CA HIS A 67 -8.31 -18.33 4.16
C HIS A 67 -6.91 -17.76 4.42
N ALA A 68 -6.76 -16.44 4.50
CA ALA A 68 -5.56 -15.78 4.98
C ALA A 68 -5.55 -15.64 6.50
N GLY A 69 -6.69 -15.27 7.09
CA GLY A 69 -6.83 -14.99 8.52
C GLY A 69 -6.59 -16.20 9.41
N ALA A 70 -7.07 -17.40 9.04
CA ALA A 70 -6.91 -18.59 9.86
C ALA A 70 -5.42 -18.96 10.11
N PRO A 71 -4.56 -19.09 9.08
CA PRO A 71 -3.13 -19.30 9.29
C PRO A 71 -2.44 -18.18 10.08
N LEU A 72 -2.82 -16.91 9.85
CA LEU A 72 -2.26 -15.77 10.59
C LEU A 72 -2.66 -15.83 12.08
N ARG A 73 -3.91 -16.19 12.38
CA ARG A 73 -4.40 -16.38 13.74
C ARG A 73 -3.67 -17.49 14.49
N GLU A 74 -3.34 -18.57 13.79
CA GLU A 74 -2.63 -19.71 14.37
C GLU A 74 -1.14 -19.41 14.62
N ALA A 75 -0.48 -18.77 13.64
CA ALA A 75 0.98 -18.60 13.67
C ALA A 75 1.44 -17.30 14.34
N CYS A 76 0.64 -16.22 14.28
CA CYS A 76 1.05 -14.91 14.75
C CYS A 76 0.57 -14.65 16.19
N THR A 77 1.41 -13.99 16.97
CA THR A 77 1.07 -13.39 18.26
C THR A 77 -0.06 -12.37 18.13
N VAL A 78 -0.69 -12.04 19.26
CA VAL A 78 -1.71 -10.98 19.30
C VAL A 78 -1.11 -9.64 18.84
N ALA A 79 0.12 -9.32 19.25
CA ALA A 79 0.78 -8.06 18.90
C ALA A 79 1.02 -7.94 17.38
N GLU A 80 1.50 -9.00 16.72
CA GLU A 80 1.66 -9.04 15.26
C GLU A 80 0.32 -8.84 14.54
N ARG A 81 -0.74 -9.51 15.01
CA ARG A 81 -2.08 -9.38 14.43
C ARG A 81 -2.66 -7.99 14.60
N VAL A 82 -2.44 -7.35 15.75
CA VAL A 82 -2.86 -5.97 16.01
C VAL A 82 -2.09 -5.00 15.11
N ARG A 83 -0.76 -5.16 14.95
CA ARG A 83 0.03 -4.34 14.00
C ARG A 83 -0.47 -4.49 12.56
N PHE A 84 -0.72 -5.72 12.12
CA PHE A 84 -1.25 -6.00 10.79
C PHE A 84 -2.64 -5.39 10.59
N TYR A 85 -3.54 -5.56 11.57
CA TYR A 85 -4.87 -4.97 11.53
C TYR A 85 -4.82 -3.43 11.46
N ALA A 86 -3.95 -2.79 12.25
CA ALA A 86 -3.77 -1.35 12.23
C ALA A 86 -3.25 -0.85 10.86
N ALA A 87 -2.28 -1.54 10.26
CA ALA A 87 -1.79 -1.21 8.92
C ALA A 87 -2.87 -1.39 7.84
N LEU A 88 -3.76 -2.38 7.99
CA LEU A 88 -4.86 -2.59 7.06
C LEU A 88 -5.97 -1.54 7.22
N GLN A 89 -6.23 -1.12 8.45
CA GLN A 89 -7.14 -0.02 8.74
C GLN A 89 -6.63 1.29 8.10
N GLU A 90 -5.35 1.63 8.31
CA GLU A 90 -4.72 2.78 7.65
C GLU A 90 -4.83 2.71 6.12
N TYR A 91 -4.58 1.53 5.52
CA TYR A 91 -4.76 1.33 4.09
C TYR A 91 -6.18 1.67 3.62
N MET A 92 -7.22 1.14 4.29
CA MET A 92 -8.61 1.41 3.92
C MET A 92 -9.00 2.89 4.14
N GLU A 93 -8.51 3.52 5.21
CA GLU A 93 -8.72 4.96 5.45
C GLU A 93 -8.10 5.81 4.34
N CYS A 94 -6.88 5.51 3.90
CA CYS A 94 -6.24 6.20 2.79
C CYS A 94 -6.93 5.93 1.44
N CYS A 95 -7.44 4.72 1.19
CA CYS A 95 -8.24 4.42 -0.01
C CYS A 95 -9.53 5.24 -0.10
N GLU A 96 -10.12 5.63 1.04
CA GLU A 96 -11.28 6.55 1.05
C GLU A 96 -10.89 7.96 0.59
N VAL A 97 -9.73 8.45 1.01
CA VAL A 97 -9.18 9.75 0.55
C VAL A 97 -8.96 9.74 -0.95
N GLU A 98 -8.30 8.70 -1.49
CA GLU A 98 -8.10 8.50 -2.93
C GLU A 98 -9.44 8.41 -3.68
N SER A 99 -10.38 7.61 -3.18
CA SER A 99 -11.73 7.50 -3.76
C SER A 99 -12.45 8.86 -3.83
N ALA A 100 -12.19 9.76 -2.89
CA ALA A 100 -12.79 11.09 -2.87
C ALA A 100 -12.29 11.99 -4.01
N TYR A 101 -10.99 11.96 -4.34
CA TYR A 101 -10.44 12.68 -5.49
C TYR A 101 -10.97 12.11 -6.82
N VAL A 102 -11.02 10.78 -6.94
CA VAL A 102 -11.62 10.10 -8.10
C VAL A 102 -13.07 10.53 -8.30
N ARG A 103 -13.89 10.56 -7.25
CA ARG A 103 -15.29 11.02 -7.30
C ARG A 103 -15.43 12.48 -7.74
N ARG A 104 -14.51 13.35 -7.31
CA ARG A 104 -14.50 14.77 -7.68
C ARG A 104 -13.92 15.00 -9.09
N GLY A 105 -13.21 14.02 -9.64
CA GLY A 105 -12.51 14.16 -10.92
C GLY A 105 -11.34 15.14 -10.82
N GLU A 106 -10.70 15.22 -9.65
CA GLU A 106 -9.63 16.16 -9.33
C GLU A 106 -8.29 15.43 -9.24
N LEU A 107 -7.22 16.07 -9.73
CA LEU A 107 -5.86 15.64 -9.42
C LEU A 107 -5.46 16.22 -8.05
N PRO A 108 -4.87 15.42 -7.14
CA PRO A 108 -4.22 15.98 -5.97
C PRO A 108 -2.95 16.75 -6.39
N SER A 109 -2.49 17.67 -5.54
CA SER A 109 -1.13 18.19 -5.62
C SER A 109 -0.10 17.10 -5.30
N THR A 110 1.16 17.32 -5.65
CA THR A 110 2.26 16.41 -5.29
C THR A 110 2.37 16.21 -3.78
N SER A 111 2.13 17.25 -2.97
CA SER A 111 2.14 17.15 -1.51
C SER A 111 1.00 16.26 -1.00
N GLU A 112 -0.24 16.54 -1.44
CA GLU A 112 -1.40 15.74 -1.05
C GLU A 112 -1.23 14.28 -1.48
N TYR A 113 -0.76 14.04 -2.71
CA TYR A 113 -0.44 12.69 -3.19
C TYR A 113 0.47 11.94 -2.22
N TRP A 114 1.57 12.54 -1.77
CA TRP A 114 2.49 11.85 -0.86
C TRP A 114 1.93 11.64 0.56
N GLU A 115 1.01 12.50 1.01
CA GLU A 115 0.37 12.38 2.33
C GLU A 115 -0.47 11.11 2.45
N HIS A 116 -1.17 10.67 1.39
CA HIS A 116 -2.03 9.48 1.46
C HIS A 116 -1.56 8.29 0.64
N ARG A 117 -0.78 8.47 -0.45
CA ARG A 117 -0.43 7.38 -1.37
C ARG A 117 0.32 6.25 -0.67
N LEU A 118 1.19 6.56 0.28
CA LEU A 118 1.92 5.54 1.04
C LEU A 118 0.96 4.64 1.83
N GLY A 119 -0.18 5.16 2.30
CA GLY A 119 -1.21 4.33 2.93
C GLY A 119 -1.93 3.42 1.92
N THR A 120 -2.20 3.90 0.71
CA THR A 120 -2.94 3.16 -0.34
C THR A 120 -2.16 2.03 -1.02
N SER A 121 -0.84 1.93 -0.84
CA SER A 121 -0.02 0.94 -1.53
C SER A 121 -0.12 -0.48 -0.95
N SER A 122 -0.73 -0.61 0.23
CA SER A 122 -0.73 -1.81 1.09
C SER A 122 0.64 -2.30 1.56
N VAL A 123 1.75 -1.67 1.18
CA VAL A 123 3.11 -2.16 1.49
C VAL A 123 3.31 -2.30 3.00
N ASN A 124 2.80 -1.36 3.79
CA ASN A 124 2.87 -1.41 5.26
C ASN A 124 2.17 -2.67 5.83
N THR A 125 1.12 -3.17 5.17
CA THR A 125 0.44 -4.41 5.60
C THR A 125 1.36 -5.63 5.42
N TYR A 126 2.16 -5.67 4.35
CA TYR A 126 3.17 -6.70 4.14
C TYR A 126 4.34 -6.53 5.10
N SER A 127 4.79 -5.31 5.36
CA SER A 127 5.84 -5.04 6.36
C SER A 127 5.42 -5.48 7.77
N ALA A 128 4.14 -5.29 8.12
CA ALA A 128 3.56 -5.77 9.38
C ALA A 128 3.51 -7.30 9.48
N LEU A 129 3.36 -7.99 8.34
CA LEU A 129 3.45 -9.46 8.24
C LEU A 129 4.88 -9.95 8.02
N GLY A 130 5.90 -9.08 8.09
CA GLY A 130 7.29 -9.42 7.80
C GLY A 130 7.83 -10.54 8.69
N GLU A 131 7.46 -10.57 9.97
CA GLU A 131 7.86 -11.63 10.90
C GLU A 131 7.28 -12.99 10.47
N TYR A 132 5.99 -13.02 10.15
CA TYR A 132 5.30 -14.22 9.64
C TYR A 132 5.89 -14.72 8.32
N MET A 133 6.24 -13.81 7.40
CA MET A 133 6.75 -14.17 6.07
C MET A 133 8.20 -14.63 6.08
N SER A 134 9.03 -14.04 6.96
CA SER A 134 10.47 -14.32 7.02
C SER A 134 10.83 -15.40 8.03
N GLY A 135 9.99 -15.63 9.04
CA GLY A 135 10.35 -16.40 10.24
C GLY A 135 11.34 -15.67 11.16
N GLY A 136 11.69 -14.42 10.85
CA GLY A 136 12.50 -13.56 11.71
C GLY A 136 11.62 -12.87 12.74
N HIS A 137 11.97 -13.00 14.02
CA HIS A 137 11.28 -12.31 15.11
C HIS A 137 12.08 -11.12 15.59
N ILE A 138 11.52 -9.92 15.47
CA ILE A 138 12.24 -8.70 15.87
C ILE A 138 11.81 -8.28 17.28
N PRO A 139 12.76 -7.85 18.14
CA PRO A 139 12.40 -7.31 19.44
C PRO A 139 11.37 -6.17 19.31
N GLU A 140 10.33 -6.19 20.14
CA GLU A 140 9.18 -5.28 20.02
C GLU A 140 9.60 -3.80 20.04
N GLN A 141 10.65 -3.47 20.79
CA GLN A 141 11.17 -2.10 20.89
C GLN A 141 11.74 -1.59 19.55
N LEU A 142 12.15 -2.48 18.65
CA LEU A 142 12.67 -2.10 17.33
C LEU A 142 11.57 -1.62 16.40
N PHE A 143 10.30 -2.04 16.57
CA PHE A 143 9.18 -1.51 15.79
C PHE A 143 8.99 -0.01 15.96
N ASP A 144 9.42 0.54 17.10
CA ASP A 144 9.29 1.95 17.39
C ASP A 144 10.50 2.80 17.01
N THR A 145 11.58 2.19 16.53
CA THR A 145 12.81 2.91 16.21
C THR A 145 12.68 3.72 14.92
N PRO A 146 13.39 4.85 14.81
CA PRO A 146 13.47 5.61 13.57
C PRO A 146 14.00 4.79 12.41
N GLU A 147 14.94 3.87 12.66
CA GLU A 147 15.55 3.01 11.64
C GLU A 147 14.51 2.15 10.94
N LEU A 148 13.71 1.39 11.71
CA LEU A 148 12.72 0.49 11.12
C LEU A 148 11.56 1.26 10.48
N LYS A 149 11.09 2.35 11.12
CA LYS A 149 10.05 3.22 10.55
C LYS A 149 10.50 3.84 9.22
N THR A 150 11.78 4.25 9.12
CA THR A 150 12.35 4.77 7.88
C THR A 150 12.46 3.67 6.82
N MET A 151 12.86 2.45 7.18
CA MET A 151 12.89 1.34 6.23
C MET A 151 11.50 1.04 5.65
N TRP A 152 10.45 1.03 6.47
CA TRP A 152 9.08 0.85 6.01
C TRP A 152 8.65 1.97 5.05
N PHE A 153 8.92 3.22 5.42
CA PHE A 153 8.63 4.39 4.60
C PHE A 153 9.32 4.31 3.23
N GLU A 154 10.63 4.05 3.20
CA GLU A 154 11.40 4.02 1.95
C GLU A 154 11.06 2.80 1.08
N LEU A 155 10.76 1.65 1.67
CA LEU A 155 10.27 0.49 0.92
C LEU A 155 8.96 0.82 0.20
N ASN A 156 8.04 1.44 0.94
CA ASN A 156 6.73 1.84 0.43
C ASN A 156 6.87 2.90 -0.68
N ARG A 157 7.63 3.96 -0.41
CA ARG A 157 7.93 5.02 -1.37
C ARG A 157 8.57 4.48 -2.65
N HIS A 158 9.50 3.53 -2.53
CA HIS A 158 10.10 2.88 -3.69
C HIS A 158 9.06 2.10 -4.50
N ILE A 159 8.28 1.22 -3.87
CA ILE A 159 7.29 0.39 -4.56
C ILE A 159 6.22 1.25 -5.25
N VAL A 160 5.71 2.28 -4.58
CA VAL A 160 4.76 3.24 -5.14
C VAL A 160 5.35 3.97 -6.35
N THR A 161 6.56 4.53 -6.21
CA THR A 161 7.19 5.27 -7.30
C THR A 161 7.43 4.38 -8.51
N MET A 162 7.87 3.14 -8.28
CA MET A 162 8.09 2.16 -9.33
C MET A 162 6.78 1.84 -10.03
N ASN A 163 5.73 1.55 -9.25
CA ASN A 163 4.39 1.26 -9.76
C ASN A 163 3.92 2.39 -10.69
N ASP A 164 3.91 3.63 -10.24
CA ASP A 164 3.44 4.78 -11.02
C ASP A 164 4.20 4.99 -12.35
N VAL A 165 5.49 4.64 -12.40
CA VAL A 165 6.27 4.71 -13.65
C VAL A 165 5.88 3.59 -14.61
N VAL A 166 5.70 2.36 -14.13
CA VAL A 166 5.45 1.19 -14.99
C VAL A 166 3.98 1.01 -15.35
N SER A 167 3.06 1.40 -14.46
CA SER A 167 1.60 1.38 -14.67
C SER A 167 1.10 2.58 -15.47
N LEU A 168 1.93 3.61 -15.67
CA LEU A 168 1.58 4.86 -16.34
C LEU A 168 0.75 4.69 -17.62
N LYS A 169 1.15 3.73 -18.48
CA LYS A 169 0.42 3.45 -19.72
C LYS A 169 -1.01 2.95 -19.44
N LYS A 170 -1.20 2.09 -18.45
CA LYS A 170 -2.52 1.57 -18.06
C LYS A 170 -3.39 2.70 -17.48
N GLU A 171 -2.78 3.64 -16.75
CA GLU A 171 -3.47 4.73 -16.05
C GLU A 171 -3.89 5.87 -16.99
N ILE A 172 -3.06 6.21 -17.99
CA ILE A 172 -3.34 7.31 -18.93
C ILE A 172 -4.24 6.89 -20.12
N VAL A 173 -4.36 5.59 -20.40
CA VAL A 173 -4.99 5.05 -21.64
C VAL A 173 -6.51 5.30 -21.77
N PHE A 174 -7.19 5.92 -20.80
CA PHE A 174 -8.58 6.34 -21.00
C PHE A 174 -8.78 7.79 -21.51
N THR A 175 -7.70 8.53 -21.76
CA THR A 175 -7.76 9.78 -22.54
C THR A 175 -7.01 9.62 -23.85
N ASN A 176 -7.70 9.86 -24.97
CA ASN A 176 -7.08 9.93 -26.30
C ASN A 176 -5.81 10.80 -26.24
N LEU A 177 -4.64 10.14 -26.37
CA LEU A 177 -3.31 10.75 -26.30
C LEU A 177 -3.08 11.87 -27.34
N ASN A 178 -3.92 11.94 -28.39
CA ASN A 178 -3.88 13.00 -29.40
C ASN A 178 -4.40 14.37 -28.91
N THR A 179 -4.86 14.48 -27.66
CA THR A 179 -5.42 15.72 -27.09
C THR A 179 -4.55 16.37 -26.01
N LEU A 180 -3.42 15.75 -25.65
CA LEU A 180 -2.49 16.28 -24.64
C LEU A 180 -1.66 17.48 -25.13
N ALA A 181 -1.66 17.75 -26.44
CA ALA A 181 -1.12 18.99 -26.99
C ALA A 181 -2.18 20.09 -26.96
N GLY A 182 -2.43 20.68 -25.78
CA GLY A 182 -3.11 21.98 -25.66
C GLY A 182 -4.52 21.99 -25.07
N GLN A 183 -5.02 20.91 -24.48
CA GLN A 183 -6.22 20.97 -23.63
C GLN A 183 -5.82 20.86 -22.15
N SER A 184 -6.41 21.73 -21.33
CA SER A 184 -6.32 21.68 -19.88
C SER A 184 -6.58 20.25 -19.40
N LEU A 185 -5.66 19.69 -18.59
CA LEU A 185 -5.70 18.34 -18.00
C LEU A 185 -6.91 18.11 -17.06
N THR A 186 -7.88 19.02 -17.03
CA THR A 186 -9.05 19.04 -16.14
C THR A 186 -10.10 17.98 -16.43
N ARG A 187 -9.93 17.14 -17.46
CA ARG A 187 -10.75 15.94 -17.69
C ARG A 187 -9.91 14.77 -18.20
N LEU A 188 -9.00 14.30 -17.36
CA LEU A 188 -8.54 12.92 -17.45
C LEU A 188 -9.72 12.02 -17.05
N GLN A 189 -10.43 11.46 -18.03
CA GLN A 189 -11.22 10.26 -17.79
C GLN A 189 -10.21 9.13 -17.74
N GLY A 190 -9.80 8.73 -16.53
CA GLY A 190 -8.85 7.67 -16.24
C GLY A 190 -9.37 6.85 -15.07
N LYS A 191 -9.05 5.55 -15.01
CA LYS A 191 -9.46 4.70 -13.88
C LYS A 191 -8.75 5.06 -12.57
N SER A 192 -7.54 5.63 -12.64
CA SER A 192 -6.87 6.22 -11.49
C SER A 192 -6.22 7.54 -11.88
N LEU A 193 -6.55 8.60 -11.13
CA LEU A 193 -5.92 9.92 -11.19
C LEU A 193 -4.77 10.04 -10.18
N HIS A 194 -4.46 8.97 -9.45
CA HIS A 194 -3.50 8.94 -8.35
C HIS A 194 -2.14 8.37 -8.77
N SER A 195 -1.52 9.04 -9.74
CA SER A 195 -0.20 8.67 -10.26
C SER A 195 0.71 9.88 -10.25
N LEU A 196 1.90 9.72 -9.67
CA LEU A 196 2.88 10.79 -9.48
C LEU A 196 3.24 11.47 -10.80
N VAL A 197 3.36 10.70 -11.89
CA VAL A 197 3.80 11.20 -13.18
C VAL A 197 2.85 12.27 -13.75
N PRO A 198 1.54 11.98 -13.99
CA PRO A 198 0.61 13.00 -14.48
C PRO A 198 0.41 14.15 -13.49
N ILE A 199 0.50 13.91 -12.17
CA ILE A 199 0.40 14.96 -11.15
C ILE A 199 1.54 15.97 -11.30
N VAL A 200 2.79 15.49 -11.33
CA VAL A 200 3.97 16.36 -11.43
C VAL A 200 4.01 17.10 -12.76
N ILE A 201 3.64 16.45 -13.87
CA ILE A 201 3.51 17.13 -15.18
C ILE A 201 2.49 18.26 -15.09
N ASN A 202 1.31 18.00 -14.50
CA ASN A 202 0.26 19.00 -14.35
C ASN A 202 0.67 20.17 -13.46
N GLU A 203 1.36 19.90 -12.35
CA GLU A 203 1.76 20.90 -11.36
C GLU A 203 2.94 21.76 -11.83
N THR A 204 3.92 21.16 -12.50
CA THR A 204 5.21 21.81 -12.82
C THR A 204 5.35 22.22 -14.29
N GLY A 205 4.57 21.60 -15.19
CA GLY A 205 4.76 21.73 -16.64
C GLY A 205 6.02 21.04 -17.18
N ALA A 206 6.68 20.20 -16.38
CA ALA A 206 7.83 19.40 -16.83
C ALA A 206 7.41 18.38 -17.91
N ASP A 207 8.35 18.03 -18.79
CA ASP A 207 8.13 16.94 -19.74
C ASP A 207 8.23 15.56 -19.07
N LEU A 208 7.75 14.54 -19.78
CA LEU A 208 7.70 13.17 -19.28
C LEU A 208 9.09 12.63 -18.91
N ASP A 209 10.12 12.93 -19.72
CA ASP A 209 11.47 12.42 -19.49
C ASP A 209 12.06 12.98 -18.19
N ALA A 210 11.85 14.27 -17.92
CA ALA A 210 12.27 14.90 -16.67
C ALA A 210 11.57 14.30 -15.44
N VAL A 211 10.26 14.06 -15.54
CA VAL A 211 9.49 13.48 -14.43
C VAL A 211 9.88 12.02 -14.17
N VAL A 212 10.07 11.22 -15.21
CA VAL A 212 10.57 9.83 -15.09
C VAL A 212 11.99 9.81 -14.50
N ALA A 213 12.89 10.71 -14.94
CA ALA A 213 14.22 10.82 -14.37
C ALA A 213 14.19 11.14 -12.87
N SER A 214 13.32 12.07 -12.44
CA SER A 214 13.13 12.38 -11.02
C SER A 214 12.57 11.20 -10.23
N SER A 215 11.69 10.40 -10.84
CA SER A 215 11.13 9.19 -10.21
C SER A 215 12.20 8.12 -10.02
N ILE A 216 13.08 7.92 -11.00
CA ILE A 216 14.22 6.99 -10.87
C ILE A 216 15.17 7.45 -9.75
N GLU A 217 15.38 8.75 -9.59
CA GLU A 217 16.19 9.28 -8.49
C GLU A 217 15.57 9.00 -7.12
N ILE A 218 14.23 9.07 -7.00
CA ILE A 218 13.52 8.65 -5.79
C ILE A 218 13.78 7.17 -5.49
N LEU A 219 13.71 6.29 -6.50
CA LEU A 219 14.01 4.85 -6.34
C LEU A 219 15.43 4.63 -5.83
N ARG A 220 16.41 5.31 -6.42
CA ARG A 220 17.83 5.23 -6.03
C ARG A 220 18.02 5.65 -4.56
N ILE A 221 17.50 6.82 -4.18
CA ILE A 221 17.62 7.35 -2.81
C ILE A 221 16.94 6.43 -1.80
N SER A 222 15.75 5.91 -2.13
CA SER A 222 15.02 5.00 -1.25
C SER A 222 15.83 3.73 -0.97
N GLY A 223 16.47 3.15 -1.99
CA GLY A 223 17.37 1.99 -1.84
C GLY A 223 18.56 2.29 -0.92
N GLU A 224 19.25 3.42 -1.13
CA GLU A 224 20.38 3.83 -0.28
C GLU A 224 19.96 4.08 1.17
N ASN A 225 18.77 4.62 1.39
CA ASN A 225 18.24 4.83 2.74
C ASN A 225 17.91 3.50 3.42
N ILE A 226 17.34 2.53 2.71
CA ILE A 226 17.09 1.18 3.23
C ILE A 226 18.40 0.52 3.66
N ASP A 227 19.43 0.54 2.81
CA ASP A 227 20.75 -0.03 3.14
C ASP A 227 21.32 0.59 4.42
N ARG A 228 21.34 1.92 4.47
CA ARG A 228 21.85 2.68 5.61
C ARG A 228 21.08 2.39 6.90
N MET A 229 19.75 2.29 6.84
CA MET A 229 18.93 2.03 8.03
C MET A 229 19.00 0.58 8.48
N ALA A 230 19.11 -0.37 7.54
CA ALA A 230 19.32 -1.77 7.85
C ALA A 230 20.64 -1.98 8.61
N GLU A 231 21.73 -1.36 8.17
CA GLU A 231 23.02 -1.41 8.87
C GLU A 231 22.91 -0.90 10.31
N ARG A 232 22.22 0.23 10.51
CA ARG A 232 22.01 0.82 11.84
C ARG A 232 21.14 -0.06 12.72
N LEU A 233 20.05 -0.60 12.18
CA LEU A 233 19.15 -1.50 12.91
C LEU A 233 19.88 -2.78 13.34
N LEU A 234 20.74 -3.33 12.48
CA LEU A 234 21.56 -4.50 12.79
C LEU A 234 22.62 -4.21 13.87
N ALA A 235 23.22 -3.02 13.85
CA ALA A 235 24.16 -2.59 14.89
C ALA A 235 23.50 -2.54 16.28
N MET A 236 22.20 -2.23 16.38
CA MET A 236 21.46 -2.24 17.66
C MET A 236 21.37 -3.62 18.31
N THR A 237 21.64 -4.69 17.55
CA THR A 237 21.59 -6.08 18.01
C THR A 237 22.97 -6.75 18.05
N GLU A 238 24.06 -5.99 17.92
CA GLU A 238 25.42 -6.54 17.77
C GLU A 238 25.89 -7.40 18.95
N HIS A 239 25.34 -7.16 20.14
CA HIS A 239 25.69 -7.90 21.36
C HIS A 239 24.84 -9.17 21.57
N ASP A 240 23.84 -9.42 20.72
CA ASP A 240 22.98 -10.59 20.77
C ASP A 240 22.93 -11.27 19.39
N PRO A 241 23.77 -12.30 19.16
CA PRO A 241 23.82 -13.00 17.87
C PRO A 241 22.49 -13.61 17.44
N GLN A 242 21.64 -14.02 18.39
CA GLN A 242 20.34 -14.59 18.07
C GLN A 242 19.37 -13.49 17.62
N ALA A 243 19.29 -12.39 18.37
CA ALA A 243 18.47 -11.24 17.97
C ALA A 243 18.93 -10.67 16.63
N ARG A 244 20.25 -10.58 16.41
CA ARG A 244 20.82 -10.14 15.13
C ARG A 244 20.38 -11.03 13.98
N ALA A 245 20.50 -12.35 14.10
CA ALA A 245 20.09 -13.27 13.05
C ALA A 245 18.58 -13.15 12.74
N SER A 246 17.75 -12.95 13.77
CA SER A 246 16.31 -12.74 13.59
C SER A 246 15.98 -11.41 12.90
N VAL A 247 16.70 -10.32 13.25
CA VAL A 247 16.56 -9.03 12.54
C VAL A 247 17.04 -9.16 11.10
N GLU A 248 18.18 -9.83 10.84
CA GLU A 248 18.68 -10.11 9.47
C GLU A 248 17.63 -10.85 8.63
N ALA A 249 16.99 -11.87 9.19
CA ALA A 249 15.91 -12.60 8.52
C ALA A 249 14.71 -11.71 8.20
N TYR A 250 14.33 -10.80 9.12
CA TYR A 250 13.21 -9.87 8.92
C TYR A 250 13.53 -8.78 7.87
N VAL A 251 14.74 -8.22 7.87
CA VAL A 251 15.12 -7.16 6.92
C VAL A 251 15.44 -7.71 5.52
N GLY A 252 15.94 -8.95 5.42
CA GLY A 252 16.30 -9.60 4.14
C GLY A 252 15.23 -9.48 3.04
N PRO A 253 13.95 -9.75 3.33
CA PRO A 253 12.86 -9.57 2.37
C PRO A 253 12.68 -8.15 1.81
N PHE A 254 13.18 -7.09 2.45
CA PHE A 254 13.05 -5.72 1.94
C PHE A 254 13.71 -5.60 0.56
N TRP A 255 14.94 -6.09 0.40
CA TRP A 255 15.62 -6.10 -0.91
C TRP A 255 14.96 -7.00 -1.94
N THR A 256 14.38 -8.12 -1.48
CA THR A 256 13.60 -9.01 -2.35
C THR A 256 12.33 -8.32 -2.83
N ASN A 257 11.66 -7.51 -2.00
CA ASN A 257 10.51 -6.72 -2.39
C ASN A 257 10.90 -5.60 -3.36
N LEU A 258 12.00 -4.89 -3.11
CA LEU A 258 12.50 -3.85 -4.03
C LEU A 258 12.70 -4.43 -5.43
N THR A 259 13.45 -5.53 -5.55
CA THR A 259 13.76 -6.15 -6.85
C THR A 259 12.60 -6.93 -7.45
N GLY A 260 11.83 -7.64 -6.63
CA GLY A 260 10.67 -8.43 -7.04
C GLY A 260 9.54 -7.58 -7.62
N SER A 261 9.37 -6.37 -7.11
CA SER A 261 8.35 -5.43 -7.61
C SER A 261 8.55 -5.06 -9.09
N TYR A 262 9.81 -5.00 -9.56
CA TYR A 262 10.12 -4.79 -10.99
C TYR A 262 9.72 -5.97 -11.88
N TRP A 263 9.77 -7.21 -11.37
CA TRP A 263 9.40 -8.41 -12.13
C TRP A 263 7.90 -8.66 -12.17
N TRP A 264 7.18 -8.13 -11.19
CA TRP A 264 5.74 -8.30 -11.04
C TRP A 264 4.91 -7.33 -11.91
N SER A 265 5.44 -6.12 -12.16
CA SER A 265 4.67 -4.99 -12.70
C SER A 265 4.65 -4.88 -14.22
#